data_AF-A0A932V864-F1
#
_entry.id   AF-A0A932V864-F1
#
_cell.length_a   1.000
_cell.length_b   1.000
_cell.length_c   1.000
_cell.angle_alpha   90.00
_cell.angle_beta   90.00
_cell.angle_gamma   90.00
#
_symmetry.space_group_name_H-M   'P 1'
#
loop_
_entity.id
_entity.type
_entity.pdbx_description
1 polymer ?
#
loop_
_entity_poly.entity_id
_entity_poly.type
_entity_poly.pdbx_seq_one_letter_code
_entity_poly.pdbx_strand_id
1 'polypeptide(L)'
;MNIKNVFNDLKYLGEVEGQKQTYYVFSAPKHFLLCAYSKNQAESGNFNVVDSEAVAYVLKKFAGKYGITSSNVVEESRKPQFVRDRLSALNLLYILVALKKAKIDKRRKSNVGPTYFNLTK
;
A
#
# COMPACT_ATOMS: atom_id res chain seq x y z
N MET A 1 -14.61 2.17 -12.42
CA MET A 1 -13.64 3.27 -12.61
C MET A 1 -13.37 3.46 -14.10
N ASN A 2 -13.30 4.69 -14.61
CA ASN A 2 -12.96 4.97 -16.00
C ASN A 2 -11.45 5.20 -16.12
N ILE A 3 -10.77 4.38 -16.95
CA ILE A 3 -9.31 4.44 -17.13
C ILE A 3 -8.82 5.83 -17.58
N LYS A 4 -9.63 6.55 -18.36
CA LYS A 4 -9.29 7.90 -18.85
C LYS A 4 -9.11 8.93 -17.74
N ASN A 5 -9.66 8.67 -16.56
CA ASN A 5 -9.63 9.59 -15.43
C ASN A 5 -8.60 9.19 -14.36
N VAL A 6 -7.85 8.11 -14.56
CA VAL A 6 -6.89 7.61 -13.55
C VAL A 6 -5.78 8.64 -13.27
N PHE A 7 -5.38 9.40 -14.28
CA PHE A 7 -4.31 10.38 -14.16
C PHE A 7 -4.80 11.80 -13.86
N ASN A 8 -6.12 12.02 -13.81
CA ASN A 8 -6.69 13.32 -13.51
C ASN A 8 -6.57 13.62 -12.01
N ASP A 9 -6.26 14.88 -11.68
CA ASP A 9 -6.19 15.40 -10.31
C ASP A 9 -5.25 14.61 -9.36
N LEU A 10 -4.22 13.97 -9.92
CA LEU A 10 -3.22 13.27 -9.12
C LEU A 10 -2.39 14.28 -8.31
N LYS A 11 -2.42 14.12 -6.99
CA LYS A 11 -1.57 14.84 -6.05
C LYS A 11 -0.55 13.87 -5.47
N TYR A 12 0.73 14.20 -5.59
CA TYR A 12 1.78 13.43 -4.95
C TYR A 12 1.65 13.51 -3.43
N LEU A 13 1.60 12.35 -2.76
CA LEU A 13 1.49 12.24 -1.31
C LEU A 13 2.84 11.98 -0.64
N GLY A 14 3.75 11.33 -1.33
CA GLY A 14 5.05 10.95 -0.80
C GLY A 14 5.52 9.60 -1.34
N GLU A 15 6.70 9.22 -0.88
CA GLU A 15 7.33 7.95 -1.20
C GLU A 15 7.49 7.06 0.04
N VAL A 16 7.52 5.76 -0.20
CA VAL A 16 7.73 4.76 0.85
C VAL A 16 8.83 3.81 0.42
N GLU A 17 9.87 3.77 1.25
CA GLU A 17 11.01 2.88 1.09
C GLU A 17 10.65 1.45 1.48
N GLY A 18 10.39 0.61 0.48
CA GLY A 18 10.23 -0.83 0.63
C GLY A 18 11.56 -1.59 0.63
N GLN A 19 11.48 -2.91 0.73
CA GLN A 19 12.67 -3.77 0.72
C GLN A 19 13.38 -3.77 -0.63
N LYS A 20 12.64 -4.04 -1.72
CA LYS A 20 13.19 -4.18 -3.09
C LYS A 20 12.84 -3.01 -4.01
N GLN A 21 11.84 -2.22 -3.62
CA GLN A 21 11.25 -1.18 -4.43
C GLN A 21 11.03 0.07 -3.59
N THR A 22 11.07 1.23 -4.25
CA THR A 22 10.56 2.49 -3.70
C THR A 22 9.17 2.73 -4.29
N TYR A 23 8.22 3.05 -3.43
CA TYR A 23 6.82 3.22 -3.80
C TYR A 23 6.44 4.69 -3.77
N TYR A 24 6.06 5.26 -4.90
CA TYR A 24 5.58 6.63 -5.02
C TYR A 24 4.05 6.62 -5.00
N VAL A 25 3.44 7.38 -4.10
CA VAL A 25 1.99 7.41 -3.90
C VAL A 25 1.42 8.73 -4.39
N PHE A 26 0.40 8.63 -5.22
CA PHE A 26 -0.41 9.76 -5.66
C PHE A 26 -1.87 9.51 -5.25
N SER A 27 -2.56 10.56 -4.83
CA SER A 27 -4.00 10.51 -4.54
C SER A 27 -4.81 11.23 -5.59
N ALA A 28 -5.95 10.66 -5.93
CA ALA A 28 -7.06 11.28 -6.65
C ALA A 28 -8.34 11.14 -5.79
N PRO A 29 -9.47 11.78 -6.16
CA PRO A 29 -10.68 11.77 -5.33
C PRO A 29 -11.27 10.38 -5.03
N LYS A 30 -11.08 9.39 -5.93
CA LYS A 30 -11.68 8.05 -5.79
C LYS A 30 -10.65 6.91 -5.72
N HIS A 31 -9.37 7.20 -5.94
CA HIS A 31 -8.33 6.19 -6.01
C HIS A 31 -6.97 6.75 -5.64
N PHE A 32 -6.05 5.83 -5.38
CA PHE A 32 -4.63 6.09 -5.30
C PHE A 32 -3.94 5.46 -6.51
N LEU A 33 -2.87 6.11 -6.97
CA LEU A 33 -1.92 5.51 -7.89
C LEU A 33 -0.64 5.22 -7.12
N LEU A 34 -0.24 3.95 -7.08
CA LEU A 34 0.98 3.48 -6.44
C LEU A 34 1.97 3.04 -7.51
N CYS A 35 3.03 3.81 -7.70
CA CYS A 35 4.11 3.50 -8.64
C CYS A 35 5.25 2.83 -7.89
N ALA A 36 5.52 1.55 -8.15
CA ALA A 36 6.62 0.81 -7.56
C ALA A 36 7.81 0.80 -8.53
N TYR A 37 8.94 1.35 -8.10
CA TYR A 37 10.18 1.40 -8.85
C TYR A 37 11.22 0.45 -8.26
N SER A 38 11.82 -0.39 -9.10
CA SER A 38 12.88 -1.33 -8.68
C SER A 38 14.13 -0.59 -8.23
N LYS A 39 14.73 -1.02 -7.12
CA LYS A 39 16.02 -0.48 -6.66
C LYS A 39 17.22 -1.05 -7.41
N ASN A 40 17.07 -2.24 -7.98
CA ASN A 40 18.19 -3.02 -8.54
C ASN A 40 18.13 -3.14 -10.07
N GLN A 41 17.08 -2.60 -10.70
CA GLN A 41 16.92 -2.61 -12.15
C GLN A 41 16.46 -1.22 -12.58
N ALA A 42 17.30 -0.55 -13.37
CA ALA A 42 16.94 0.73 -13.96
C ALA A 42 15.70 0.55 -14.86
N GLU A 43 14.81 1.53 -14.83
CA GLU A 43 13.62 1.64 -15.70
C GLU A 43 12.56 0.54 -15.57
N SER A 44 12.69 -0.39 -14.60
CA SER A 44 11.65 -1.38 -14.32
C SER A 44 10.77 -0.95 -13.15
N GLY A 45 9.47 -0.77 -13.45
CA GLY A 45 8.48 -0.39 -12.47
C GLY A 45 7.07 -0.84 -12.88
N ASN A 46 6.17 -0.84 -11.92
CA ASN A 46 4.75 -1.05 -12.17
C ASN A 46 3.94 0.07 -11.51
N PHE A 47 2.73 0.29 -12.01
CA PHE A 47 1.77 1.18 -11.38
C PHE A 47 0.51 0.39 -11.03
N ASN A 48 -0.03 0.65 -9.86
CA ASN A 48 -1.24 -0.01 -9.37
C ASN A 48 -2.25 1.07 -9.04
N VAL A 49 -3.47 0.90 -9.54
CA VAL A 49 -4.60 1.75 -9.16
C VAL A 49 -5.33 1.07 -8.00
N VAL A 50 -5.50 1.79 -6.90
CA VAL A 50 -6.06 1.25 -5.66
C VAL A 50 -7.26 2.08 -5.24
N ASP A 51 -8.38 1.42 -4.98
CA ASP A 51 -9.62 2.10 -4.55
C ASP A 51 -9.43 2.78 -3.19
N SER A 52 -9.84 4.04 -3.10
CA SER A 52 -9.80 4.80 -1.84
C SER A 52 -10.65 4.16 -0.74
N GLU A 53 -11.76 3.52 -1.09
CA GLU A 53 -12.62 2.81 -0.13
C GLU A 53 -11.93 1.56 0.43
N ALA A 54 -11.11 0.88 -0.38
CA ALA A 54 -10.32 -0.25 0.08
C ALA A 54 -9.26 0.19 1.11
N VAL A 55 -8.61 1.35 0.88
CA VAL A 55 -7.66 1.94 1.83
C VAL A 55 -8.35 2.29 3.14
N ALA A 56 -9.52 2.95 3.08
CA ALA A 56 -10.31 3.30 4.26
C ALA A 56 -10.77 2.05 5.03
N TYR A 57 -11.18 0.99 4.32
CA TYR A 57 -11.56 -0.29 4.91
C TYR A 57 -10.41 -0.92 5.70
N VAL A 58 -9.21 -1.04 5.09
CA VAL A 58 -8.05 -1.62 5.77
C VAL A 58 -7.62 -0.76 6.95
N LEU A 59 -7.60 0.57 6.81
CA LEU A 59 -7.30 1.47 7.93
C LEU A 59 -8.25 1.22 9.10
N LYS A 60 -9.56 1.26 8.87
CA LYS A 60 -10.57 1.08 9.92
C LYS A 60 -10.43 -0.28 10.62
N LYS A 61 -10.17 -1.34 9.86
CA LYS A 61 -10.13 -2.71 10.39
C LYS A 61 -8.86 -3.02 11.19
N PHE A 62 -7.73 -2.47 10.79
CA PHE A 62 -6.42 -2.76 11.38
C PHE A 62 -5.87 -1.60 12.22
N ALA A 63 -6.64 -0.53 12.43
CA ALA A 63 -6.25 0.61 13.26
C ALA A 63 -5.74 0.17 14.64
N GLY A 64 -4.59 0.70 15.04
CA GLY A 64 -3.93 0.38 16.31
C GLY A 64 -3.31 -1.02 16.40
N LYS A 65 -3.34 -1.84 15.35
CA LYS A 65 -2.65 -3.14 15.34
C LYS A 65 -1.17 -2.99 14.95
N TYR A 66 -0.35 -3.89 15.48
CA TYR A 66 1.10 -3.93 15.29
C TYR A 66 1.54 -5.25 14.67
N GLY A 67 2.65 -5.22 13.95
CA GLY A 67 3.22 -6.42 13.32
C GLY A 67 2.34 -7.02 12.22
N ILE A 68 1.51 -6.20 11.57
CA ILE A 68 0.62 -6.63 10.49
C ILE A 68 1.43 -6.87 9.22
N THR A 69 1.17 -7.99 8.56
CA THR A 69 1.72 -8.32 7.23
C THR A 69 0.62 -8.31 6.17
N SER A 70 1.01 -8.33 4.89
CA SER A 70 0.03 -8.47 3.80
C SER A 70 -0.76 -9.79 3.88
N SER A 71 -0.16 -10.87 4.37
CA SER A 71 -0.88 -12.13 4.63
C SER A 71 -1.97 -11.96 5.69
N ASN A 72 -1.68 -11.28 6.81
CA ASN A 72 -2.70 -11.01 7.83
C ASN A 72 -3.85 -10.17 7.26
N VAL A 73 -3.53 -9.20 6.41
CA VAL A 73 -4.56 -8.38 5.75
C VAL A 73 -5.45 -9.21 4.85
N VAL A 74 -4.90 -10.15 4.07
CA VAL A 74 -5.70 -11.07 3.24
C VAL A 74 -6.57 -11.99 4.10
N GLU A 75 -5.97 -12.66 5.09
CA GLU A 75 -6.62 -13.67 5.92
C GLU A 75 -7.74 -13.09 6.78
N GLU A 76 -7.52 -11.91 7.37
CA GLU A 76 -8.52 -11.30 8.24
C GLU A 76 -9.56 -10.51 7.44
N SER A 77 -9.26 -10.06 6.21
CA SER A 77 -10.23 -9.31 5.39
C SER A 77 -11.31 -10.23 4.84
N ARG A 78 -12.57 -9.80 4.98
CA ARG A 78 -13.75 -10.53 4.48
C ARG A 78 -14.39 -9.83 3.27
N LYS A 79 -13.60 -9.00 2.57
CA LYS A 79 -14.05 -8.18 1.44
C LYS A 79 -13.12 -8.39 0.24
N PRO A 80 -13.32 -9.46 -0.54
CA PRO A 80 -12.45 -9.78 -1.68
C PRO A 80 -12.47 -8.70 -2.77
N GLN A 81 -13.51 -7.87 -2.82
CA GLN A 81 -13.57 -6.69 -3.69
C GLN A 81 -12.55 -5.60 -3.32
N PHE A 82 -12.06 -5.58 -2.08
CA PHE A 82 -11.07 -4.63 -1.58
C PHE A 82 -9.68 -5.27 -1.39
N VAL A 83 -9.65 -6.50 -0.91
CA VAL A 83 -8.41 -7.25 -0.65
C VAL A 83 -8.52 -8.60 -1.34
N ARG A 84 -7.95 -8.70 -2.53
CA ARG A 84 -8.03 -9.91 -3.38
C ARG A 84 -6.92 -10.90 -3.07
N ASP A 85 -5.72 -10.38 -2.88
CA ASP A 85 -4.49 -11.15 -2.76
C ASP A 85 -3.43 -10.38 -1.96
N ARG A 86 -2.27 -11.01 -1.74
CA ARG A 86 -1.17 -10.43 -0.96
C ARG A 86 -0.59 -9.17 -1.60
N LEU A 87 -0.62 -9.03 -2.93
CA LEU A 87 -0.10 -7.84 -3.60
C LEU A 87 -1.02 -6.65 -3.37
N SER A 88 -2.34 -6.83 -3.54
CA SER A 88 -3.33 -5.80 -3.24
C SER A 88 -3.27 -5.36 -1.77
N ALA A 89 -3.16 -6.33 -0.84
CA ALA A 89 -2.95 -6.05 0.58
C ALA A 89 -1.67 -5.25 0.85
N LEU A 90 -0.57 -5.62 0.20
CA LEU A 90 0.70 -4.92 0.34
C LEU A 90 0.62 -3.48 -0.18
N ASN A 91 -0.01 -3.27 -1.33
CA ASN A 91 -0.23 -1.94 -1.90
C ASN A 91 -1.04 -1.04 -0.94
N LEU A 92 -2.10 -1.57 -0.35
CA LEU A 92 -2.91 -0.87 0.66
C LEU A 92 -2.07 -0.45 1.87
N LEU A 93 -1.22 -1.35 2.38
CA LEU A 93 -0.33 -1.04 3.51
C LEU A 93 0.69 0.05 3.17
N TYR A 94 1.30 0.03 1.98
CA TYR A 94 2.20 1.10 1.56
C TYR A 94 1.51 2.46 1.41
N ILE A 95 0.29 2.50 0.88
CA ILE A 95 -0.50 3.74 0.82
C ILE A 95 -0.76 4.28 2.24
N LEU A 96 -1.10 3.40 3.20
CA LEU A 96 -1.28 3.83 4.59
C LEU A 96 -0.01 4.39 5.23
N VAL A 97 1.17 3.89 4.83
CA VAL A 97 2.45 4.47 5.26
C VAL A 97 2.64 5.87 4.67
N ALA A 98 2.38 6.05 3.37
CA ALA A 98 2.47 7.38 2.74
C ALA A 98 1.49 8.38 3.38
N LEU A 99 0.30 7.93 3.78
CA LEU A 99 -0.69 8.72 4.52
C LEU A 99 -0.33 8.98 6.00
N LYS A 100 0.83 8.49 6.48
CA LYS A 100 1.26 8.55 7.89
C LYS A 100 0.28 7.85 8.86
N LYS A 101 -0.53 6.91 8.36
CA LYS A 101 -1.46 6.06 9.13
C LYS A 101 -0.89 4.69 9.45
N ALA A 102 0.29 4.39 8.92
CA ALA A 102 1.06 3.21 9.27
C ALA A 102 2.56 3.54 9.27
N LYS A 103 3.36 2.67 9.89
CA LYS A 103 4.82 2.67 9.81
C LYS A 103 5.33 1.28 9.51
N ILE A 104 6.37 1.18 8.68
CA ILE A 104 7.10 -0.08 8.49
C ILE A 104 7.94 -0.35 9.73
N ASP A 105 7.85 -1.55 10.29
CA ASP A 105 8.68 -1.98 11.41
C ASP A 105 10.08 -2.38 10.91
N LYS A 106 10.99 -1.39 10.90
CA LYS A 106 12.39 -1.57 10.48
C LYS A 106 13.18 -2.51 11.39
N ARG A 107 12.72 -2.81 12.62
CA ARG A 107 13.40 -3.74 13.53
C ARG A 107 13.28 -5.19 13.06
N ARG A 108 12.23 -5.50 12.29
CA ARG A 108 11.97 -6.83 11.71
C ARG A 108 12.38 -6.92 10.24
N LYS A 109 13.30 -6.07 9.79
CA LYS A 109 13.73 -6.04 8.38
C LYS A 109 14.46 -7.35 8.05
N SER A 110 13.83 -8.18 7.23
CA SER A 110 14.44 -9.38 6.65
C SER A 110 14.46 -9.25 5.14
N ASN A 111 15.57 -9.62 4.51
CA ASN A 111 15.69 -9.64 3.05
C ASN A 111 14.88 -10.78 2.40
N VAL A 112 14.38 -11.72 3.22
CA VAL A 112 13.72 -12.96 2.78
C VAL A 112 12.33 -13.12 3.40
N GLY A 113 11.97 -12.28 4.38
CA GLY A 113 10.71 -12.36 5.14
C GLY A 113 9.69 -11.28 4.79
N PRO A 114 8.45 -11.38 5.31
CA PRO A 114 7.41 -10.40 5.06
C PRO A 114 7.77 -9.03 5.63
N THR A 115 7.23 -7.98 5.02
CA THR A 115 7.30 -6.64 5.61
C THR A 115 6.23 -6.51 6.68
N TYR A 116 6.63 -5.99 7.83
CA TYR A 116 5.75 -5.76 8.98
C TYR A 116 5.35 -4.29 9.08
N PHE A 117 4.08 -4.05 9.38
CA PHE A 117 3.48 -2.73 9.46
C PHE A 117 2.80 -2.53 10.81
N ASN A 118 2.95 -1.33 11.35
CA ASN A 118 2.33 -0.88 12.59
C ASN A 118 1.34 0.25 12.25
N LEU A 119 0.05 0.01 12.42
CA LEU A 119 -0.99 0.98 12.06
C LEU A 119 -1.31 1.89 13.25
N THR A 120 -1.51 3.17 12.96
CA THR A 120 -1.92 4.14 13.98
C THR A 120 -3.37 3.89 14.40
N LYS A 121 -3.74 4.33 15.60
CA LYS A 121 -5.16 4.46 15.99
C LYS A 121 -5.84 5.55 15.18
#